data_AF-A0A101XJH4-F1
#
_entry.id   AF-A0A101XJH4-F1
#
_cell.length_a   1.000
_cell.length_b   1.000
_cell.length_c   1.000
_cell.angle_alpha   90.00
_cell.angle_beta   90.00
_cell.angle_gamma   90.00
#
_symmetry.space_group_name_H-M   'P 1'
#
loop_
_entity.id
_entity.type
_entity.pdbx_description
1 polymer ?
#
loop_
_entity_poly.entity_id
_entity_poly.type
_entity_poly.pdbx_seq_one_letter_code
_entity_poly.pdbx_strand_id
1 'polypeptide(L)'
;MLRIEVRPSDDGVNIIYANNERIGVKIGDLIEIDIVNEWSYPITTELEINDHGKMLYCRESINGREVELVGYEGKSRRELIAVRTRCDCNNDELKNLVENILLTYEGKSLLNYLETKQLTPSPAGQ
;
A
#
# COMPACT_ATOMS: atom_id res chain seq x y z
N MET A 1 -0.37 17.06 -0.80
CA MET A 1 0.25 16.60 0.47
C MET A 1 -0.69 15.61 1.14
N LEU A 2 -0.25 14.37 1.31
CA LEU A 2 -1.07 13.30 1.86
C LEU A 2 -1.17 13.42 3.38
N ARG A 3 -2.38 13.42 3.93
CA ARG A 3 -2.60 13.26 5.36
C ARG A 3 -2.82 11.79 5.66
N ILE A 4 -1.83 11.18 6.32
CA ILE A 4 -1.90 9.78 6.76
C ILE A 4 -2.50 9.69 8.17
N GLU A 5 -3.51 8.84 8.31
CA GLU A 5 -4.18 8.54 9.58
C GLU A 5 -4.21 7.03 9.83
N VAL A 6 -4.11 6.65 11.09
CA VAL A 6 -4.19 5.25 11.52
C VAL A 6 -5.32 5.16 12.52
N ARG A 7 -6.33 4.36 12.20
CA ARG A 7 -7.53 4.19 13.03
C ARG A 7 -7.56 2.76 13.56
N PRO A 8 -7.62 2.55 14.88
CA PRO A 8 -7.75 1.21 15.43
C PRO A 8 -9.09 0.60 15.07
N SER A 9 -9.10 -0.72 14.86
CA SER A 9 -10.30 -1.58 14.81
C SER A 9 -10.30 -2.50 16.04
N ASP A 10 -11.49 -2.97 16.41
CA ASP A 10 -11.73 -3.77 17.63
C ASP A 10 -11.04 -5.14 17.62
N ASP A 11 -10.55 -5.59 16.46
CA ASP A 11 -9.90 -6.88 16.21
C ASP A 11 -8.35 -6.82 16.27
N GLY A 12 -7.78 -5.68 16.68
CA GLY A 12 -6.32 -5.49 16.73
C GLY A 12 -5.68 -5.21 15.36
N VAL A 13 -6.49 -5.05 14.32
CA VAL A 13 -6.08 -4.53 13.02
C VAL A 13 -6.20 -3.01 13.05
N ASN A 14 -5.16 -2.27 12.68
CA ASN A 14 -5.28 -0.83 12.49
C ASN A 14 -5.47 -0.54 11.00
N ILE A 15 -6.44 0.29 10.65
CA ILE A 15 -6.70 0.68 9.26
C ILE A 15 -5.93 1.97 8.95
N ILE A 16 -5.23 1.98 7.84
CA ILE A 16 -4.43 3.12 7.37
C ILE A 16 -5.21 3.87 6.30
N TYR A 17 -5.31 5.19 6.48
CA TYR A 17 -5.99 6.08 5.55
C TYR A 17 -5.04 7.14 5.01
N ALA A 18 -5.17 7.46 3.72
CA ALA A 18 -4.63 8.67 3.12
C ALA A 18 -5.78 9.56 2.68
N ASN A 19 -5.87 10.78 3.23
CA ASN A 19 -6.93 11.75 2.89
C ASN A 19 -8.35 11.14 2.95
N ASN A 20 -8.63 10.36 4.00
CA ASN A 20 -9.88 9.61 4.25
C ASN A 20 -10.16 8.40 3.36
N GLU A 21 -9.26 8.05 2.45
CA GLU A 21 -9.35 6.81 1.66
C GLU A 21 -8.58 5.71 2.36
N ARG A 22 -9.18 4.51 2.50
CA ARG A 22 -8.49 3.35 3.03
C ARG A 22 -7.42 2.92 2.04
N ILE A 23 -6.18 2.80 2.50
CA ILE A 23 -5.03 2.42 1.67
C ILE A 23 -4.22 1.26 2.22
N GLY A 24 -4.61 0.68 3.36
CA GLY A 24 -3.85 -0.41 3.93
C GLY A 24 -4.22 -0.73 5.37
N VAL A 25 -3.41 -1.58 5.97
CA VAL A 25 -3.58 -2.08 7.34
C VAL A 25 -2.24 -2.22 8.06
N LYS A 26 -2.30 -2.15 9.39
CA LYS A 26 -1.20 -2.53 10.29
C LYS A 26 -1.69 -3.59 11.27
N ILE A 27 -1.03 -4.74 11.28
CA ILE A 27 -1.35 -5.90 12.13
C ILE A 27 -0.10 -6.26 12.94
N GLY A 28 -0.07 -5.95 14.23
CA GLY A 28 1.17 -6.07 15.00
C GLY A 28 2.26 -5.18 14.40
N ASP A 29 3.40 -5.75 14.03
CA ASP A 29 4.50 -5.08 13.32
C ASP A 29 4.36 -5.09 11.79
N LEU A 30 3.45 -5.88 11.22
CA LEU A 30 3.21 -5.94 9.78
C LEU A 30 2.45 -4.71 9.31
N ILE A 31 2.93 -4.08 8.24
CA ILE A 31 2.24 -3.05 7.48
C ILE A 31 2.03 -3.57 6.07
N GLU A 32 0.80 -3.47 5.57
CA GLU A 32 0.45 -3.73 4.18
C GLU A 32 -0.23 -2.48 3.61
N ILE A 33 0.31 -1.96 2.52
CA ILE A 33 -0.23 -0.82 1.78
C ILE A 33 -0.69 -1.33 0.42
N ASP A 34 -1.95 -1.06 0.11
CA ASP A 34 -2.56 -1.34 -1.18
C ASP A 34 -1.94 -0.40 -2.21
N ILE A 35 -1.48 -0.95 -3.34
CA ILE A 35 -0.86 -0.21 -4.44
C ILE A 35 -1.61 -0.53 -5.72
N VAL A 36 -1.73 0.43 -6.64
CA VAL A 36 -2.25 0.19 -7.99
C VAL A 36 -1.27 0.76 -9.02
N ASN A 37 -0.34 -0.08 -9.46
CA ASN A 37 0.64 0.30 -10.47
C ASN A 37 1.03 -0.87 -11.39
N GLU A 38 1.66 -0.58 -12.52
CA GLU A 38 2.24 -1.60 -13.39
C GLU A 38 3.44 -2.27 -12.70
N TRP A 39 3.55 -3.59 -12.82
CA TRP A 39 4.70 -4.31 -12.28
C TRP A 39 5.91 -4.16 -13.20
N SER A 40 6.99 -3.57 -12.69
CA SER A 40 8.26 -3.41 -13.40
C SER A 40 9.47 -4.01 -12.66
N TYR A 41 9.21 -4.80 -11.61
CA TYR A 41 10.22 -5.30 -10.68
C TYR A 41 10.71 -6.72 -11.05
N PRO A 42 11.92 -7.11 -10.63
CA PRO A 42 12.36 -8.50 -10.76
C PRO A 42 11.46 -9.43 -9.92
N ILE A 43 11.30 -10.67 -10.36
CA ILE A 43 10.50 -11.68 -9.65
C ILE A 43 11.46 -12.56 -8.85
N THR A 44 11.33 -12.55 -7.53
CA THR A 44 12.09 -13.44 -6.64
C THR A 44 11.35 -14.75 -6.38
N THR A 45 10.02 -14.70 -6.36
CA THR A 45 9.15 -15.87 -6.16
C THR A 45 7.86 -15.66 -6.92
N GLU A 46 7.31 -16.74 -7.46
CA GLU A 46 5.98 -16.76 -8.06
C GLU A 46 5.15 -17.90 -7.49
N LEU A 47 3.83 -17.69 -7.41
CA LEU A 47 2.87 -18.69 -6.97
C LEU A 47 1.72 -18.75 -7.97
N GLU A 48 1.56 -19.88 -8.64
CA GLU A 48 0.46 -20.12 -9.56
C GLU A 48 -0.90 -20.13 -8.84
N ILE A 49 -1.88 -19.45 -9.42
CA ILE A 49 -3.27 -19.39 -8.97
C ILE A 49 -4.14 -20.12 -10.01
N ASN A 50 -3.94 -21.43 -10.13
CA ASN A 50 -4.62 -22.28 -11.13
C ASN A 50 -4.64 -21.61 -12.52
N ASP A 51 -5.78 -21.58 -13.21
CA ASP A 51 -5.93 -21.02 -14.55
C ASP A 51 -6.13 -19.49 -14.58
N HIS A 52 -6.03 -18.82 -13.42
CA HIS A 52 -6.31 -17.39 -13.29
C HIS A 52 -5.09 -16.50 -13.50
N GLY A 53 -3.90 -17.01 -13.18
CA GLY A 53 -2.66 -16.24 -13.22
C GLY A 53 -1.70 -16.64 -12.11
N LYS A 54 -0.77 -15.76 -11.76
CA LYS A 54 0.20 -16.00 -10.68
C LYS A 54 0.39 -14.78 -9.78
N MET A 55 0.61 -15.03 -8.50
CA MET A 55 1.15 -14.03 -7.59
C MET A 55 2.64 -13.86 -7.86
N LEU A 56 3.10 -12.62 -7.86
CA LEU A 56 4.49 -12.25 -8.02
C LEU A 56 5.01 -11.66 -6.71
N TYR A 57 6.23 -12.01 -6.35
CA TYR A 57 6.88 -11.47 -5.17
C TYR A 57 8.24 -10.92 -5.55
N CYS A 58 8.60 -9.80 -4.95
CA CYS A 58 9.93 -9.23 -4.99
C CYS A 58 10.30 -8.74 -3.59
N ARG A 59 11.58 -8.82 -3.22
CA ARG A 59 12.10 -8.15 -2.02
C ARG A 59 13.07 -7.07 -2.45
N GLU A 60 12.82 -5.86 -1.95
CA GLU A 60 13.67 -4.71 -2.20
C GLU A 60 14.02 -4.02 -0.88
N SER A 61 14.91 -3.02 -0.96
CA SER A 61 15.21 -2.13 0.15
C SER A 61 14.86 -0.70 -0.22
N ILE A 62 14.03 -0.03 0.60
CA ILE A 62 13.79 1.41 0.52
C ILE A 62 14.31 2.07 1.77
N ASN A 63 15.15 3.10 1.61
CA ASN A 63 15.69 3.87 2.73
C ASN A 63 16.29 2.97 3.83
N GLY A 64 16.92 1.86 3.44
CA GLY A 64 17.53 0.88 4.34
C GLY A 64 16.55 -0.10 5.01
N ARG A 65 15.26 -0.10 4.66
CA ARG A 65 14.24 -1.05 5.16
C ARG A 65 13.88 -2.06 4.09
N GLU A 66 13.78 -3.32 4.47
CA GLU A 66 13.29 -4.39 3.59
C GLU A 66 11.78 -4.23 3.36
N VAL A 67 11.38 -4.32 2.09
CA VAL A 67 9.99 -4.34 1.66
C VAL A 67 9.75 -5.55 0.76
N GLU A 68 8.57 -6.15 0.89
CA GLU A 68 8.07 -7.18 -0.03
C GLU A 68 7.04 -6.53 -0.96
N LEU A 69 7.32 -6.57 -2.26
CA LEU A 69 6.39 -6.17 -3.30
C LEU A 69 5.56 -7.38 -3.69
N VAL A 70 4.24 -7.21 -3.70
CA VAL A 70 3.29 -8.27 -4.04
C VAL A 70 2.52 -7.84 -5.27
N GLY A 71 2.63 -8.64 -6.31
CA GLY A 71 2.00 -8.41 -7.60
C GLY A 71 1.11 -9.55 -8.01
N TYR A 72 0.34 -9.29 -9.06
CA TYR A 72 -0.49 -10.26 -9.73
C TYR A 72 -0.27 -10.19 -11.23
N GLU A 73 0.02 -11.33 -11.86
CA GLU A 73 0.02 -11.50 -13.30
C GLU A 73 -1.20 -12.30 -13.74
N GLY A 74 -2.09 -11.66 -14.50
CA GLY A 74 -3.16 -12.33 -15.23
C GLY A 74 -2.85 -12.43 -16.73
N LYS A 75 -3.85 -12.85 -17.52
CA LYS A 75 -3.69 -13.05 -18.97
C LYS A 75 -3.33 -11.78 -19.76
N SER A 76 -3.75 -10.60 -19.29
CA SER A 76 -3.63 -9.34 -20.03
C SER A 76 -2.79 -8.28 -19.34
N ARG A 77 -2.51 -8.44 -18.04
CA ARG A 77 -1.89 -7.40 -17.23
C ARG A 77 -1.07 -7.98 -16.10
N ARG A 78 -0.03 -7.23 -15.73
CA ARG A 78 0.83 -7.50 -14.59
C ARG A 78 0.87 -6.26 -13.71
N GLU A 79 0.35 -6.39 -12.50
CA GLU A 79 0.12 -5.26 -11.60
C GLU A 79 0.86 -5.47 -10.27
N LEU A 80 1.45 -4.40 -9.74
CA LEU A 80 1.81 -4.30 -8.33
C LEU A 80 0.55 -3.95 -7.55
N ILE A 81 0.18 -4.79 -6.60
CA ILE A 81 -1.09 -4.69 -5.86
C ILE A 81 -0.90 -4.35 -4.38
N ALA A 82 0.26 -4.66 -3.82
CA ALA A 82 0.56 -4.32 -2.43
C ALA A 82 2.06 -4.21 -2.16
N VAL A 83 2.39 -3.46 -1.13
CA VAL A 83 3.72 -3.38 -0.52
C VAL A 83 3.60 -3.75 0.95
N ARG A 84 4.43 -4.70 1.38
CA ARG A 84 4.47 -5.21 2.75
C ARG A 84 5.80 -4.90 3.39
N THR A 85 5.79 -4.53 4.65
CA THR A 85 7.00 -4.35 5.42
C THR A 85 6.73 -4.55 6.91
N ARG A 86 7.78 -4.81 7.68
CA ARG A 86 7.71 -4.88 9.14
C ARG A 86 8.25 -3.61 9.75
N CYS A 87 7.53 -3.06 10.72
CA CYS A 87 7.90 -1.83 11.40
C CYS A 87 7.32 -1.80 12.81
N ASP A 88 8.21 -1.91 13.79
CA ASP A 88 7.92 -1.53 15.17
C ASP A 88 8.21 -0.04 15.34
N CYS A 89 7.33 0.78 14.76
CA CYS A 89 7.48 2.22 14.70
C CYS A 89 6.39 2.96 15.46
N ASN A 90 6.72 4.17 15.90
CA ASN A 90 5.73 5.11 16.39
C ASN A 90 4.86 5.66 15.23
N ASN A 91 3.81 6.39 15.56
CA ASN A 91 2.85 6.88 14.57
C ASN A 91 3.47 7.82 13.52
N ASP A 92 4.47 8.63 13.85
CA ASP A 92 5.05 9.57 12.88
C ASP A 92 6.02 8.88 11.92
N GLU A 93 6.80 7.94 12.43
CA GLU A 93 7.62 7.03 11.61
C GLU A 93 6.74 6.20 10.66
N LEU A 94 5.60 5.71 11.14
CA LEU A 94 4.63 4.98 10.33
C LEU A 94 4.06 5.85 9.20
N LYS A 95 3.64 7.08 9.50
CA LYS A 95 3.14 8.00 8.46
C LYS A 95 4.19 8.27 7.38
N ASN A 96 5.44 8.55 7.80
CA ASN A 96 6.54 8.78 6.88
C ASN A 96 6.83 7.54 6.03
N LEU A 97 6.77 6.35 6.61
CA LEU A 97 6.94 5.09 5.88
C LEU A 97 5.85 4.89 4.83
N VAL A 98 4.58 5.10 5.20
CA VAL A 98 3.43 5.00 4.29
C VAL A 98 3.56 6.01 3.15
N GLU A 99 3.90 7.26 3.46
CA GLU A 99 4.10 8.30 2.44
C GLU A 99 5.22 7.92 1.46
N ASN A 100 6.36 7.42 1.98
CA ASN A 100 7.46 6.95 1.14
C ASN A 100 7.04 5.78 0.23
N ILE A 101 6.28 4.82 0.76
CA ILE A 101 5.77 3.68 -0.03
C ILE A 101 4.89 4.19 -1.18
N LEU A 102 3.92 5.07 -0.89
CA LEU A 102 3.02 5.62 -1.90
C LEU A 102 3.78 6.43 -2.95
N LEU A 103 4.69 7.32 -2.55
CA LEU A 103 5.47 8.13 -3.48
C LEU A 103 6.42 7.30 -4.36
N THR A 104 6.85 6.13 -3.88
CA THR A 104 7.77 5.25 -4.61
C THR A 104 7.03 4.32 -5.56
N TYR A 105 5.90 3.75 -5.12
CA TYR A 105 5.27 2.62 -5.81
C TYR A 105 3.89 2.91 -6.39
N GLU A 106 3.17 3.93 -5.91
CA GLU A 106 1.81 4.18 -6.34
C GLU A 106 1.75 4.75 -7.77
N GLY A 107 0.75 4.32 -8.54
CA GLY A 107 0.49 4.90 -9.85
C GLY A 107 0.11 6.38 -9.74
N LYS A 108 0.67 7.23 -10.62
CA LYS A 108 0.41 8.69 -10.61
C LYS A 108 -1.07 9.05 -10.58
N SER A 109 -1.91 8.29 -11.29
CA SER A 109 -3.36 8.54 -11.35
C SER A 109 -4.02 8.39 -9.99
N LEU A 110 -3.70 7.32 -9.24
CA LEU A 110 -4.29 7.09 -7.92
C LEU A 110 -3.70 8.05 -6.87
N LEU A 111 -2.40 8.32 -6.95
CA LEU A 111 -1.76 9.32 -6.09
C LEU A 111 -2.42 10.71 -6.26
N ASN A 112 -2.64 11.15 -7.50
CA ASN A 112 -3.35 12.41 -7.79
C ASN A 112 -4.78 12.39 -7.23
N TYR A 113 -5.49 11.26 -7.37
CA TYR A 113 -6.83 11.12 -6.77
C TYR A 113 -6.80 11.32 -5.26
N LEU A 114 -5.88 10.65 -4.55
CA LEU A 114 -5.73 10.77 -3.10
C LEU A 114 -5.45 12.23 -2.70
N GLU A 115 -4.61 12.94 -3.44
CA GLU A 115 -4.32 14.35 -3.18
C GLU A 115 -5.53 15.26 -3.42
N THR A 116 -6.33 15.02 -4.46
CA THR A 116 -7.53 15.83 -4.74
C THR A 116 -8.66 15.61 -3.74
N LYS A 117 -8.77 14.42 -3.13
CA LYS A 117 -9.79 14.13 -2.11
C LYS A 117 -9.67 15.01 -0.87
N GLN A 118 -8.48 15.53 -0.58
CA GLN A 118 -8.26 16.51 0.49
C GLN A 118 -9.09 17.79 0.30
N LEU A 119 -9.43 18.14 -0.94
CA LEU A 119 -10.09 19.40 -1.29
C LEU A 119 -11.61 19.33 -1.23
N THR A 120 -12.20 18.14 -1.03
CA THR A 120 -13.64 17.98 -0.86
C THR A 120 -13.94 17.81 0.62
N PRO A 121 -14.53 18.81 1.31
CA PRO A 121 -15.00 18.59 2.67
C PRO A 121 -15.99 17.42 2.65
N SER A 122 -15.81 16.48 3.59
CA SER A 122 -16.80 15.45 3.85
C SER A 122 -18.15 16.15 4.05
N PRO A 123 -19.23 15.78 3.35
CA PRO A 123 -20.54 16.34 3.65
C PRO A 123 -20.80 16.04 5.13
N ALA A 124 -20.83 17.10 5.93
CA ALA A 124 -21.22 17.01 7.33
C ALA A 124 -22.58 16.29 7.38
N GLY A 125 -22.70 15.38 8.34
CA GLY A 125 -23.73 14.35 8.41
C GLY A 125 -25.12 14.75 7.93
N GLN A 126 -25.72 13.82 7.19
CA GLN A 126 -27.17 13.64 7.16
C GLN A 126 -27.52 12.49 8.10
#